data_AF-A0A9D5XKJ4-F1
#
_entry.id   AF-A0A9D5XKJ4-F1
#
_cell.length_a   1.000
_cell.length_b   1.000
_cell.length_c   1.000
_cell.angle_alpha   90.00
_cell.angle_beta   90.00
_cell.angle_gamma   90.00
#
_symmetry.space_group_name_H-M   'P 1'
#
loop_
_entity.id
_entity.type
_entity.pdbx_description
1 polymer ?
#
loop_
_entity_poly.entity_id
_entity_poly.type
_entity_poly.pdbx_seq_one_letter_code
_entity_poly.pdbx_strand_id
1 'polypeptide(L)'
;MSEKSPLSLTNAITTGLSEVTLTRTLALYEKNRGSDNNRALTFRGDVAERFGYEKVAPLMTPAITQGNMVIIEGVSQKTGQTAHYQVLVNQWNLLELLARLD
;
A
#
# COMPACT_ATOMS: atom_id res chain seq x y z
N MET A 1 -13.96 2.21 -19.52
CA MET A 1 -12.96 2.46 -18.46
C MET A 1 -12.48 1.09 -18.01
N SER A 2 -11.24 0.69 -18.34
CA SER A 2 -10.73 -0.61 -17.89
C SER A 2 -10.47 -0.55 -16.40
N GLU A 3 -11.36 -1.13 -15.59
CA GLU A 3 -11.01 -1.54 -14.23
C GLU A 3 -9.84 -2.53 -14.36
N LYS A 4 -8.64 -2.07 -14.00
CA LYS A 4 -7.47 -2.95 -14.00
C LYS A 4 -7.62 -3.89 -12.82
N SER A 5 -7.71 -5.17 -13.13
CA SER A 5 -7.90 -6.23 -12.14
C SER A 5 -6.79 -6.18 -11.09
N PRO A 6 -7.13 -6.40 -9.80
CA PRO A 6 -6.12 -6.55 -8.75
C PRO A 6 -5.12 -7.66 -9.10
N LEU A 7 -3.92 -7.57 -8.54
CA LEU A 7 -2.92 -8.64 -8.62
C LEU A 7 -3.21 -9.67 -7.52
N SER A 8 -3.00 -10.95 -7.81
CA SER A 8 -3.09 -11.93 -6.73
C SER A 8 -1.96 -11.76 -5.72
N LEU A 9 -2.23 -12.12 -4.46
CA LEU A 9 -1.22 -12.14 -3.40
C LEU A 9 0.05 -12.92 -3.82
N THR A 10 -0.12 -14.01 -4.56
CA THR A 10 0.99 -14.82 -5.10
C THR A 10 1.79 -14.09 -6.19
N ASN A 11 1.16 -13.17 -6.92
CA ASN A 11 1.75 -12.40 -8.01
C ASN A 11 2.05 -10.94 -7.62
N ALA A 12 2.04 -10.64 -6.32
CA ALA A 12 2.31 -9.31 -5.80
C ALA A 12 3.75 -8.85 -6.11
N ILE A 13 3.96 -7.53 -6.14
CA ILE A 13 5.21 -6.94 -6.61
C ILE A 13 6.21 -6.89 -5.44
N THR A 14 7.17 -7.79 -5.36
CA THR A 14 8.12 -7.84 -4.23
C THR A 14 9.35 -6.93 -4.36
N THR A 15 9.42 -6.11 -5.42
CA THR A 15 10.60 -5.28 -5.72
C THR A 15 10.98 -4.35 -4.57
N GLY A 16 12.22 -4.47 -4.09
CA GLY A 16 12.76 -3.64 -3.01
C GLY A 16 12.32 -4.04 -1.59
N LEU A 17 11.53 -5.11 -1.44
CA LEU A 17 11.14 -5.64 -0.15
C LEU A 17 12.15 -6.66 0.39
N SER A 18 12.69 -6.36 1.56
CA SER A 18 13.57 -7.22 2.36
C SER A 18 13.06 -7.25 3.80
N GLU A 19 13.56 -8.14 4.65
CA GLU A 19 13.22 -8.17 6.08
C GLU A 19 13.46 -6.82 6.77
N VAL A 20 14.55 -6.13 6.42
CA VAL A 20 14.86 -4.79 6.93
C VAL A 20 13.80 -3.78 6.51
N THR A 21 13.39 -3.83 5.26
CA THR A 21 12.35 -2.96 4.70
C THR A 21 10.98 -3.27 5.30
N LEU A 22 10.68 -4.55 5.54
CA LEU A 22 9.47 -5.04 6.18
C LEU A 22 9.33 -4.44 7.58
N THR A 23 10.35 -4.62 8.43
CA THR A 23 10.35 -4.08 9.80
C THR A 23 10.15 -2.58 9.81
N ARG A 24 10.83 -1.83 8.93
CA ARG A 24 10.67 -0.38 8.82
C ARG A 24 9.28 0.03 8.35
N THR A 25 8.72 -0.67 7.36
CA THR A 25 7.39 -0.38 6.81
C THR A 25 6.31 -0.62 7.87
N LEU A 26 6.36 -1.74 8.59
CA LEU A 26 5.45 -2.05 9.69
C LEU A 26 5.55 -1.02 10.81
N ALA A 27 6.77 -0.71 11.26
CA ALA A 27 6.98 0.26 12.33
C ALA A 27 6.40 1.64 11.98
N LEU A 28 6.59 2.09 10.73
CA LEU A 28 6.06 3.37 10.27
C LEU A 28 4.53 3.33 10.12
N TYR A 29 3.97 2.24 9.59
CA TYR A 29 2.52 2.08 9.47
C TYR A 29 1.83 2.07 10.83
N GLU A 30 2.32 1.29 11.80
CA GLU A 30 1.77 1.24 13.15
C GLU A 30 1.89 2.60 13.86
N LYS A 31 3.01 3.31 13.68
CA LYS A 31 3.17 4.68 14.19
C LYS A 31 2.13 5.64 13.61
N ASN A 32 1.85 5.56 12.30
CA ASN A 32 0.86 6.41 11.64
C ASN A 32 -0.56 6.03 12.07
N ARG A 33 -0.85 4.74 12.22
CA ARG A 33 -2.15 4.20 12.68
C ARG A 33 -2.53 4.68 14.07
N GLY A 34 -1.54 4.80 14.97
CA GLY A 34 -1.72 5.35 16.32
C GLY A 34 -1.75 6.88 16.40
N SER A 35 -1.62 7.58 15.27
CA SER A 35 -1.66 9.04 15.20
C SER A 35 -2.89 9.50 14.40
N ASP A 36 -3.42 10.68 14.68
CA ASP A 36 -4.53 11.27 13.90
C ASP A 36 -4.13 11.63 12.43
N ASN A 37 -2.97 11.17 11.96
CA ASN A 37 -2.50 11.36 10.60
C ASN A 37 -3.17 10.37 9.65
N ASN A 38 -4.43 10.64 9.29
CA ASN A 38 -5.13 9.90 8.24
C ASN A 38 -4.68 10.31 6.83
N ARG A 39 -3.37 10.23 6.56
CA ARG A 39 -2.80 10.63 5.27
C ARG A 39 -3.09 9.56 4.23
N ALA A 40 -3.62 9.98 3.08
CA ALA A 40 -3.80 9.12 1.93
C ALA A 40 -2.44 8.66 1.39
N LEU A 41 -2.34 7.38 1.05
CA LEU A 41 -1.19 6.77 0.39
C LEU A 41 -1.38 6.85 -1.13
N THR A 42 -0.28 6.91 -1.87
CA THR A 42 -0.31 7.07 -3.33
C THR A 42 0.54 6.01 -4.01
N PHE A 43 0.11 5.56 -5.18
CA PHE A 43 0.96 4.78 -6.08
C PHE A 43 2.15 5.63 -6.58
N ARG A 44 3.25 4.96 -6.94
CA ARG A 44 4.48 5.61 -7.42
C ARG A 44 5.05 4.96 -8.68
N GLY A 45 5.94 5.71 -9.36
CA GLY A 45 6.57 5.30 -10.62
C GLY A 45 5.53 4.96 -11.69
N ASP A 46 5.89 4.05 -12.59
CA ASP A 46 5.01 3.56 -13.66
C ASP A 46 3.69 2.97 -13.13
N VAL A 47 3.68 2.49 -11.87
CA VAL A 47 2.46 2.00 -11.24
C VAL A 47 1.46 3.15 -11.03
N ALA A 48 1.93 4.35 -10.70
CA ALA A 48 1.04 5.51 -10.55
C ALA A 48 0.27 5.80 -11.84
N GLU A 49 0.93 5.75 -12.99
CA GLU A 49 0.28 5.91 -14.30
C GLU A 49 -0.74 4.79 -14.54
N ARG A 50 -0.42 3.56 -14.16
CA ARG A 50 -1.33 2.42 -14.33
C ARG A 50 -2.64 2.62 -13.56
N PHE A 51 -2.61 3.25 -12.39
CA PHE A 51 -3.77 3.53 -11.55
C PHE A 51 -4.30 4.97 -11.71
N GLY A 52 -3.79 5.74 -12.67
CA GLY A 52 -4.21 7.12 -12.91
C GLY A 52 -4.03 8.02 -11.69
N TYR A 53 -2.88 7.89 -11.02
CA TYR A 53 -2.47 8.67 -9.84
C TYR A 53 -3.46 8.61 -8.67
N GLU A 54 -4.10 7.44 -8.49
CA GLU A 54 -5.03 7.18 -7.41
C GLU A 54 -4.40 7.32 -6.02
N LYS A 55 -5.22 7.77 -5.06
CA LYS A 55 -4.89 7.88 -3.65
C LYS A 55 -5.80 6.98 -2.83
N VAL A 56 -5.27 6.34 -1.80
CA VAL A 56 -5.99 5.40 -0.93
C VAL A 56 -5.92 5.90 0.51
N ALA A 57 -7.09 6.04 1.13
CA ALA A 57 -7.18 6.27 2.56
C ALA A 57 -7.04 4.92 3.29
N PRO A 58 -6.03 4.71 4.15
CA PRO A 58 -5.93 3.48 4.94
C PRO A 58 -7.12 3.37 5.89
N LEU A 59 -7.67 2.16 6.06
CA LEU A 59 -8.74 1.91 7.04
C LEU A 59 -8.23 1.78 8.48
N MET A 60 -6.93 2.04 8.71
CA MET A 60 -6.28 1.97 10.02
C MET A 60 -6.47 0.61 10.72
N THR A 61 -6.67 -0.44 9.93
CA THR A 61 -6.63 -1.83 10.36
C THR A 61 -5.18 -2.27 10.59
N PRO A 62 -4.93 -3.28 11.45
CA PRO A 62 -3.59 -3.86 11.57
C PRO A 62 -3.08 -4.32 10.20
N ALA A 63 -1.80 -4.05 9.91
CA ALA A 63 -1.21 -4.54 8.67
C ALA A 63 -1.08 -6.07 8.69
N ILE A 64 -1.33 -6.69 7.53
CA ILE A 64 -1.08 -8.11 7.28
C ILE A 64 0.33 -8.26 6.73
N THR A 65 1.02 -9.33 7.15
CA THR A 65 2.34 -9.68 6.61
C THR A 65 2.28 -11.01 5.87
N GLN A 66 2.91 -11.06 4.69
CA GLN A 66 3.05 -12.29 3.93
C GLN A 66 4.46 -12.32 3.31
N GLY A 67 5.34 -13.15 3.87
CA GLY A 67 6.77 -13.08 3.58
C GLY A 67 7.32 -11.68 3.89
N ASN A 68 7.94 -11.04 2.89
CA ASN A 68 8.48 -9.69 3.01
C ASN A 68 7.47 -8.58 2.67
N MET A 69 6.19 -8.91 2.43
CA MET A 69 5.17 -7.95 2.06
C MET A 69 4.45 -7.39 3.29
N VAL A 70 4.14 -6.09 3.22
CA VAL A 70 3.19 -5.42 4.12
C VAL A 70 1.94 -5.09 3.32
N ILE A 71 0.80 -5.53 3.83
CA ILE A 71 -0.49 -5.39 3.19
C ILE A 71 -1.42 -4.66 4.14
N ILE A 72 -2.15 -3.70 3.60
CA ILE A 72 -3.13 -2.92 4.37
C ILE A 72 -4.47 -2.92 3.64
N GLU A 73 -5.53 -2.68 4.38
CA GLU A 73 -6.84 -2.39 3.79
C GLU A 73 -7.01 -0.87 3.65
N GLY A 74 -7.59 -0.44 2.53
CA GLY A 74 -7.82 0.97 2.29
C GLY A 74 -8.94 1.23 1.30
N VAL A 75 -9.43 2.46 1.31
CA VAL A 75 -10.49 2.95 0.44
C VAL A 75 -9.90 3.87 -0.62
N SER A 76 -10.16 3.55 -1.89
CA SER A 76 -9.85 4.45 -2.98
C SER A 76 -10.59 5.77 -2.81
N GLN A 77 -9.87 6.88 -2.84
CA GLN A 77 -10.48 8.21 -2.84
C GLN A 77 -11.10 8.57 -4.20
N LYS A 78 -10.82 7.80 -5.26
CA LYS A 78 -11.34 8.03 -6.60
C LYS A 78 -12.64 7.27 -6.86
N THR A 79 -12.70 6.01 -6.43
CA THR A 79 -13.82 5.10 -6.73
C THR A 79 -14.65 4.77 -5.49
N GLY A 80 -14.16 5.06 -4.28
CA GLY A 80 -14.79 4.66 -3.03
C GLY A 80 -14.69 3.16 -2.73
N GLN A 81 -14.01 2.38 -3.57
CA GLN A 81 -13.87 0.93 -3.37
C GLN A 81 -12.84 0.63 -2.27
N THR A 82 -13.21 -0.29 -1.38
CA THR A 82 -12.29 -0.92 -0.42
C THR A 82 -11.52 -2.04 -1.10
N ALA A 83 -10.20 -2.12 -0.86
CA ALA A 83 -9.37 -3.23 -1.31
C ALA A 83 -8.13 -3.39 -0.42
N HIS A 84 -7.39 -4.47 -0.66
CA HIS A 84 -6.06 -4.67 -0.09
C HIS A 84 -5.00 -4.03 -0.96
N TYR A 85 -3.99 -3.45 -0.33
CA TYR A 85 -2.88 -2.81 -1.00
C TYR A 85 -1.56 -3.22 -0.37
N GLN A 86 -0.62 -3.53 -1.23
CA GLN A 86 0.77 -3.69 -0.83
C GLN A 86 1.40 -2.33 -0.63
N VAL A 87 2.10 -2.14 0.49
CA VAL A 87 2.79 -0.90 0.82
C VAL A 87 4.26 -1.10 1.13
N LEU A 88 5.02 -0.03 0.95
CA LEU A 88 6.45 0.06 1.19
C LEU A 88 6.77 1.41 1.83
N VAL A 89 7.69 1.44 2.79
CA VAL A 89 8.37 2.66 3.18
C VAL A 89 9.48 3.01 2.18
N ASN A 90 9.42 4.19 1.60
CA ASN A 90 10.45 4.66 0.68
C ASN A 90 11.67 5.25 1.43
N GLN A 91 12.70 5.66 0.69
CA GLN A 91 13.92 6.26 1.24
C GLN A 91 13.70 7.57 2.03
N TRP A 92 12.54 8.22 1.86
CA TRP A 92 12.15 9.45 2.55
C TRP A 92 11.29 9.17 3.79
N ASN A 93 11.18 7.92 4.24
CA ASN A 93 10.30 7.50 5.32
C ASN A 93 8.81 7.83 5.07
N LEU A 94 8.36 7.73 3.81
CA LEU A 94 6.95 7.83 3.44
C LEU A 94 6.41 6.47 3.03
N LEU A 95 5.16 6.19 3.40
CA LEU A 95 4.46 4.99 2.95
C LEU A 95 3.88 5.21 1.56
N GLU A 96 4.06 4.23 0.68
CA GLU A 96 3.66 4.29 -0.73
C GLU A 96 3.03 2.97 -1.16
N LEU A 97 2.10 3.04 -2.12
CA LEU A 97 1.42 1.87 -2.66
C LEU A 97 2.24 1.27 -3.81
N LEU A 98 2.42 -0.04 -3.77
CA LEU A 98 3.10 -0.80 -4.82
C LEU A 98 2.12 -1.55 -5.71
N ALA A 99 1.03 -2.07 -5.13
CA ALA A 99 0.05 -2.88 -5.84
C ALA A 99 -1.32 -2.85 -5.14
N ARG A 100 -2.39 -3.00 -5.90
CA ARG A 100 -3.72 -3.42 -5.41
C ARG A 100 -3.79 -4.94 -5.48
N LEU A 101 -4.21 -5.59 -4.39
CA LEU A 101 -4.25 -7.04 -4.26
C LEU A 101 -5.70 -7.57 -4.20
N ASP A 102 -5.94 -8.77 -4.75
CA ASP A 102 -7.19 -9.54 -4.54
C ASP A 102 -7.14 -10.41 -3.27
#